data_AF-A0A2E9ZK06-F1
#
_entry.id   AF-A0A2E9ZK06-F1
#
_cell.length_a   1.000
_cell.length_b   1.000
_cell.length_c   1.000
_cell.angle_alpha   90.00
_cell.angle_beta   90.00
_cell.angle_gamma   90.00
#
_symmetry.space_group_name_H-M   'P 1'
#
loop_
_entity.id
_entity.type
_entity.pdbx_description
1 polymer ?
#
loop_
_entity_poly.entity_id
_entity_poly.type
_entity_poly.pdbx_seq_one_letter_code
_entity_poly.pdbx_strand_id
1 'polypeptide(L)'
;MNNHSPSRSLLITGLPTLWLMACLQSASAQQALQQPVNYQTHIDAAATQLRTLDNKAAACLAAFEGESKESAAVRCQEFRGAIDGADLADYLARCEVLKAWRENFVLASQQSSTDNQGSAADLSLMVGIEFTCGEDALQKRTQFVTTVFNMLYGDQNSAQPASSEIARRLAELQFETTLSNERRLLQDAIRRQQSDRLLQNERQFDALEKEIIRQQILN
;
A
#
# COMPACT_ATOMS: atom_id res chain seq x y z
N MET A 1 -87.59 -2.40 4.17
CA MET A 1 -88.25 -2.67 2.87
C MET A 1 -87.17 -3.10 1.89
N ASN A 2 -87.27 -4.35 1.43
CA ASN A 2 -86.90 -4.97 0.14
C ASN A 2 -85.82 -4.26 -0.72
N ASN A 3 -84.79 -4.89 -1.28
CA ASN A 3 -84.76 -6.14 -2.04
C ASN A 3 -83.32 -6.67 -2.25
N HIS A 4 -83.25 -7.99 -2.51
CA HIS A 4 -82.09 -8.80 -2.94
C HIS A 4 -81.41 -8.35 -4.25
N SER A 5 -80.09 -8.59 -4.38
CA SER A 5 -79.52 -9.72 -5.17
C SER A 5 -77.99 -9.61 -5.34
N PRO A 6 -77.20 -10.70 -5.17
CA PRO A 6 -75.78 -10.76 -5.53
C PRO A 6 -75.55 -11.56 -6.83
N SER A 7 -74.51 -11.25 -7.59
CA SER A 7 -73.95 -12.17 -8.61
C SER A 7 -72.49 -11.84 -8.95
N ARG A 8 -71.67 -12.89 -8.91
CA ARG A 8 -70.26 -12.95 -9.33
C ARG A 8 -70.19 -12.96 -10.85
N SER A 9 -69.14 -12.37 -11.45
CA SER A 9 -68.35 -12.98 -12.52
C SER A 9 -67.13 -12.13 -12.87
N LEU A 10 -65.98 -12.79 -12.89
CA LEU A 10 -64.72 -12.36 -13.49
C LEU A 10 -64.90 -12.13 -14.99
N LEU A 11 -64.39 -11.02 -15.52
CA LEU A 11 -63.83 -11.01 -16.87
C LEU A 11 -62.58 -10.13 -16.92
N ILE A 12 -61.52 -10.81 -17.35
CA ILE A 12 -60.17 -10.34 -17.69
C ILE A 12 -60.28 -9.52 -18.96
N THR A 13 -59.83 -8.26 -18.93
CA THR A 13 -59.54 -7.48 -20.15
C THR A 13 -58.42 -6.47 -19.86
N GLY A 14 -57.38 -6.48 -20.70
CA GLY A 14 -56.50 -5.31 -20.90
C GLY A 14 -55.02 -5.53 -20.57
N LEU A 15 -54.25 -5.88 -21.61
CA LEU A 15 -52.79 -5.82 -21.71
C LEU A 15 -52.25 -4.36 -21.60
N PRO A 16 -50.92 -4.18 -21.51
CA PRO A 16 -50.25 -3.13 -20.74
C PRO A 16 -49.88 -1.91 -21.57
N THR A 17 -49.82 -0.74 -20.92
CA THR A 17 -49.20 0.46 -21.48
C THR A 17 -47.96 0.83 -20.69
N LEU A 18 -46.82 0.53 -21.32
CA LEU A 18 -45.52 1.20 -21.22
C LEU A 18 -45.55 2.59 -20.58
N TRP A 19 -44.77 2.78 -19.52
CA TRP A 19 -43.96 3.99 -19.32
C TRP A 19 -42.56 3.58 -18.87
N LEU A 20 -41.58 3.91 -19.73
CA LEU A 20 -40.17 4.05 -19.38
C LEU A 20 -40.04 5.04 -18.22
N MET A 21 -39.19 4.73 -17.23
CA MET A 21 -38.42 5.76 -16.52
C MET A 21 -37.29 5.11 -15.70
N ALA A 22 -36.07 5.37 -16.16
CA ALA A 22 -34.86 5.53 -15.37
C ALA A 22 -34.44 4.41 -14.41
N CYS A 23 -33.60 3.48 -14.90
CA CYS A 23 -32.53 2.92 -14.07
C CYS A 23 -31.53 4.04 -13.73
N LEU A 24 -31.85 4.85 -12.73
CA LEU A 24 -30.91 5.77 -12.13
C LEU A 24 -29.90 4.94 -11.32
N GLN A 25 -28.74 4.78 -11.94
CA GLN A 25 -27.42 4.62 -11.34
C GLN A 25 -27.39 4.67 -9.81
N SER A 26 -27.22 3.51 -9.18
CA SER A 26 -26.41 3.41 -7.98
C SER A 26 -25.18 2.58 -8.34
N ALA A 27 -24.29 3.20 -9.14
CA ALA A 27 -22.88 2.90 -9.04
C ALA A 27 -22.47 3.35 -7.63
N SER A 28 -22.58 2.44 -6.66
CA SER A 28 -21.87 2.59 -5.40
C SER A 28 -20.39 2.49 -5.77
N ALA A 29 -19.81 3.63 -6.17
CA ALA A 29 -18.40 3.85 -6.06
C ALA A 29 -18.07 3.48 -4.60
N GLN A 30 -17.39 2.36 -4.42
CA GLN A 30 -16.70 2.07 -3.20
C GLN A 30 -15.62 3.15 -3.11
N GLN A 31 -15.99 4.31 -2.57
CA GLN A 31 -15.06 5.15 -1.87
C GLN A 31 -14.56 4.26 -0.75
N ALA A 32 -13.42 3.59 -0.97
CA ALA A 32 -12.60 3.16 0.12
C ALA A 32 -12.41 4.42 0.96
N LEU A 33 -13.11 4.49 2.09
CA LEU A 33 -12.86 5.46 3.14
C LEU A 33 -11.41 5.21 3.52
N GLN A 34 -10.49 5.91 2.85
CA GLN A 34 -9.13 6.04 3.32
C GLN A 34 -9.28 6.69 4.69
N GLN A 35 -9.08 5.90 5.73
CA GLN A 35 -8.99 6.43 7.09
C GLN A 35 -7.99 7.59 7.04
N PRO A 36 -8.28 8.71 7.72
CA PRO A 36 -7.36 9.84 7.72
C PRO A 36 -5.98 9.33 8.18
N VAL A 37 -5.00 9.41 7.29
CA VAL A 37 -3.64 8.96 7.58
C VAL A 37 -3.12 9.83 8.73
N ASN A 38 -2.83 9.21 9.87
CA ASN A 38 -2.25 9.91 11.00
C ASN A 38 -0.74 10.05 10.78
N TYR A 39 -0.33 11.09 10.08
CA TYR A 39 1.06 11.33 9.73
C TYR A 39 1.99 11.41 10.95
N GLN A 40 1.50 11.93 12.09
CA GLN A 40 2.29 11.95 13.33
C GLN A 40 2.63 10.54 13.82
N THR A 41 1.67 9.61 13.75
CA THR A 41 1.92 8.19 14.09
C THR A 41 2.97 7.57 13.18
N HIS A 42 2.99 7.93 11.89
CA HIS A 42 4.02 7.48 10.96
C HIS A 42 5.40 8.05 11.30
N ILE A 43 5.50 9.33 11.67
CA ILE A 43 6.75 9.96 12.13
C ILE A 43 7.27 9.25 13.39
N ASP A 44 6.42 9.09 14.40
CA ASP A 44 6.82 8.50 15.68
C ASP A 44 7.29 7.05 15.51
N ALA A 45 6.60 6.29 14.66
CA ALA A 45 6.97 4.92 14.31
C ALA A 45 8.31 4.87 13.54
N ALA A 46 8.51 5.75 12.55
CA ALA A 46 9.76 5.82 11.80
C ALA A 46 10.94 6.21 12.71
N ALA A 47 10.75 7.18 13.60
CA ALA A 47 11.75 7.56 14.60
C ALA A 47 12.08 6.41 15.57
N THR A 48 11.06 5.64 15.97
CA THR A 48 11.25 4.46 16.83
C THR A 48 12.04 3.37 16.11
N GLN A 49 11.80 3.16 14.82
CA GLN A 49 12.55 2.20 14.01
C GLN A 49 14.01 2.61 13.83
N LEU A 50 14.29 3.89 13.55
CA LEU A 50 15.65 4.41 13.51
C LEU A 50 16.40 4.14 14.82
N ARG A 51 15.76 4.42 15.95
CA ARG A 51 16.34 4.17 17.28
C ARG A 51 16.54 2.67 17.55
N THR A 52 15.64 1.83 17.07
CA THR A 52 15.73 0.36 17.18
C THR A 52 16.89 -0.19 16.35
N LEU A 53 17.03 0.26 15.11
CA LEU A 53 18.15 -0.09 14.24
C LEU A 53 19.49 0.34 14.86
N ASP A 54 19.54 1.55 15.44
CA ASP A 54 20.75 2.06 16.07
C ASP A 54 21.13 1.28 17.34
N ASN A 55 20.15 0.88 18.15
CA ASN A 55 20.39 0.02 19.31
C ASN A 55 20.91 -1.36 18.90
N LYS A 56 20.39 -1.95 17.82
CA LYS A 56 20.89 -3.23 17.27
C LYS A 56 22.32 -3.07 16.73
N ALA A 57 22.62 -1.95 16.08
CA ALA A 57 23.96 -1.63 15.63
C ALA A 57 24.93 -1.48 16.81
N ALA A 58 24.54 -0.75 17.86
CA ALA A 58 25.32 -0.60 19.08
C ALA A 58 25.62 -1.95 19.74
N ALA A 59 24.62 -2.83 19.84
CA ALA A 59 24.78 -4.17 20.39
C ALA A 59 25.75 -5.03 19.57
N CYS A 60 25.67 -4.96 18.23
CA CYS A 60 26.62 -5.62 17.34
C CYS A 60 28.05 -5.08 17.54
N LEU A 61 28.23 -3.76 17.64
CA LEU A 61 29.55 -3.14 17.87
C LEU A 61 30.16 -3.58 19.20
N ALA A 62 29.38 -3.55 20.29
CA ALA A 62 29.83 -4.01 21.61
C ALA A 62 30.16 -5.51 21.60
N ALA A 63 29.37 -6.33 20.91
CA ALA A 63 29.66 -7.75 20.73
C ALA A 63 30.94 -7.96 19.92
N PHE A 64 31.24 -7.09 18.94
CA PHE A 64 32.45 -7.14 18.12
C PHE A 64 33.72 -6.87 18.92
N GLU A 65 33.68 -5.88 19.82
CA GLU A 65 34.80 -5.47 20.69
C GLU A 65 35.14 -6.50 21.79
N GLY A 66 34.23 -7.44 22.08
CA GLY A 66 34.48 -8.52 23.05
C GLY A 66 35.39 -9.64 22.53
N GLU A 67 36.11 -10.32 23.43
CA GLU A 67 37.02 -11.45 23.15
C GLU A 67 36.28 -12.77 22.83
N SER A 68 35.31 -12.75 21.89
CA SER A 68 34.62 -13.95 21.41
C SER A 68 35.31 -14.55 20.17
N LYS A 69 35.38 -15.88 20.10
CA LYS A 69 35.88 -16.61 18.92
C LYS A 69 34.87 -16.71 17.77
N GLU A 70 33.65 -16.19 17.96
CA GLU A 70 32.62 -16.21 16.94
C GLU A 70 32.81 -15.13 15.86
N SER A 71 32.50 -15.49 14.61
CA SER A 71 32.57 -14.55 13.49
C SER A 71 31.64 -13.34 13.72
N ALA A 72 32.03 -12.18 13.20
CA ALA A 72 31.23 -10.96 13.28
C ALA A 72 29.82 -11.13 12.68
N ALA A 73 29.67 -11.98 11.66
CA ALA A 73 28.40 -12.30 11.05
C ALA A 73 27.40 -12.94 12.03
N VAL A 74 27.87 -13.78 12.95
CA VAL A 74 27.04 -14.43 13.97
C VAL A 74 26.71 -13.45 15.10
N ARG A 75 27.71 -12.71 15.59
CA ARG A 75 27.53 -11.71 16.65
C ARG A 75 26.57 -10.58 16.27
N CYS A 76 26.46 -10.28 14.98
CA CYS A 76 25.65 -9.19 14.45
C CYS A 76 24.37 -9.65 13.74
N GLN A 77 23.94 -10.89 13.97
CA GLN A 77 22.77 -11.47 13.27
C GLN A 77 21.50 -10.62 13.44
N GLU A 78 21.25 -10.07 14.64
CA GLU A 78 20.07 -9.23 14.86
C GLU A 78 20.10 -7.93 14.04
N PHE A 79 21.27 -7.26 13.98
CA PHE A 79 21.42 -6.05 13.18
C PHE A 79 21.30 -6.35 11.69
N ARG A 80 21.93 -7.43 11.22
CA ARG A 80 21.83 -7.88 9.83
C ARG A 80 20.40 -8.21 9.45
N GLY A 81 19.69 -8.97 10.28
CA GLY A 81 18.29 -9.30 10.07
C GLY A 81 17.37 -8.07 10.05
N ALA A 82 17.69 -7.03 10.83
CA ALA A 82 16.93 -5.78 10.84
C ALA A 82 17.18 -4.91 9.60
N ILE A 83 18.43 -4.83 9.12
CA ILE A 83 18.80 -4.11 7.89
C ILE A 83 18.28 -4.83 6.64
N ASP A 84 18.43 -6.15 6.57
CA ASP A 84 18.04 -6.95 5.41
C ASP A 84 16.55 -7.39 5.48
N GLY A 85 15.79 -6.93 6.49
CA GLY A 85 14.47 -7.45 6.81
C GLY A 85 13.41 -6.40 7.12
N ALA A 86 12.40 -6.82 7.89
CA ALA A 86 11.17 -6.06 8.09
C ALA A 86 11.40 -4.69 8.77
N ASP A 87 12.37 -4.56 9.67
CA ASP A 87 12.60 -3.31 10.40
C ASP A 87 12.97 -2.15 9.45
N LEU A 88 13.89 -2.38 8.52
CA LEU A 88 14.26 -1.39 7.52
C LEU A 88 13.17 -1.21 6.46
N ALA A 89 12.56 -2.31 5.99
CA ALA A 89 11.50 -2.25 4.99
C ALA A 89 10.28 -1.45 5.50
N ASP A 90 9.86 -1.66 6.74
CA ASP A 90 8.75 -0.95 7.36
C ASP A 90 9.09 0.53 7.57
N TYR A 91 10.34 0.86 7.93
CA TYR A 91 10.80 2.24 8.02
C TYR A 91 10.70 2.95 6.66
N LEU A 92 11.14 2.29 5.59
CA LEU A 92 11.07 2.83 4.23
C LEU A 92 9.62 3.03 3.77
N ALA A 93 8.76 2.03 3.97
CA ALA A 93 7.34 2.10 3.63
C ALA A 93 6.63 3.26 4.37
N ARG A 94 6.97 3.51 5.64
CA ARG A 94 6.45 4.67 6.37
C ARG A 94 6.96 5.97 5.78
N CYS A 95 8.25 6.03 5.45
CA CYS A 95 8.83 7.21 4.84
C CYS A 95 8.25 7.53 3.46
N GLU A 96 7.84 6.54 2.67
CA GLU A 96 7.14 6.76 1.40
C GLU A 96 5.79 7.47 1.61
N VAL A 97 4.99 7.01 2.58
CA VAL A 97 3.71 7.67 2.92
C VAL A 97 3.92 9.12 3.34
N LEU A 98 4.95 9.38 4.17
CA LEU A 98 5.28 10.72 4.63
C LEU A 98 5.81 11.63 3.51
N LYS A 99 6.67 11.11 2.63
CA LYS A 99 7.19 11.84 1.47
C LYS A 99 6.09 12.20 0.48
N ALA A 100 5.14 11.30 0.24
CA ALA A 100 3.98 11.56 -0.60
C ALA A 100 3.12 12.71 -0.03
N TRP A 101 2.93 12.76 1.29
CA TRP A 101 2.24 13.90 1.91
C TRP A 101 2.99 15.21 1.68
N ARG A 102 4.31 15.23 1.90
CA ARG A 102 5.16 16.40 1.70
C ARG A 102 5.10 16.90 0.26
N GLU A 103 5.21 16.00 -0.71
CA GLU A 103 5.16 16.35 -2.14
C GLU A 103 3.81 16.97 -2.50
N ASN A 104 2.71 16.41 -2.02
CA ASN A 104 1.38 16.97 -2.21
C ASN A 104 1.23 18.36 -1.56
N PHE A 105 1.76 18.53 -0.34
CA PHE A 105 1.75 19.82 0.35
C PHE A 105 2.53 20.89 -0.43
N VAL A 106 3.73 20.55 -0.90
CA VAL A 106 4.57 21.45 -1.71
C VAL A 106 3.90 21.78 -3.04
N LEU A 107 3.30 20.81 -3.75
CA LEU A 107 2.56 21.06 -4.99
C LEU A 107 1.34 21.97 -4.76
N ALA A 108 0.57 21.73 -3.70
CA ALA A 108 -0.58 22.56 -3.36
C ALA A 108 -0.18 24.01 -3.06
N SER A 109 0.95 24.23 -2.38
CA SER A 109 1.48 25.56 -2.07
C SER A 109 1.95 26.33 -3.31
N GLN A 110 2.43 25.63 -4.35
CA GLN A 110 2.84 26.25 -5.62
C GLN A 110 1.66 26.62 -6.52
N GLN A 111 0.57 25.85 -6.43
CA GLN A 111 -0.63 26.06 -7.25
C GLN A 111 -1.59 27.10 -6.65
N SER A 112 -1.43 27.46 -5.38
CA SER A 112 -2.24 28.50 -4.75
C SER A 112 -1.80 29.89 -5.19
N SER A 113 -2.74 30.66 -5.74
CA SER A 113 -2.58 32.09 -6.09
C SER A 113 -2.60 33.05 -4.89
N THR A 114 -2.73 32.50 -3.68
CA THR A 114 -2.61 33.17 -2.38
C THR A 114 -1.43 32.55 -1.64
N ASP A 115 -0.76 33.32 -0.78
CA ASP A 115 0.31 32.84 0.09
C ASP A 115 -0.23 31.80 1.09
N ASN A 116 -0.53 30.58 0.63
CA ASN A 116 -0.84 29.44 1.47
C ASN A 116 0.47 28.93 2.07
N GLN A 117 0.95 29.62 3.11
CA GLN A 117 2.14 29.21 3.88
C GLN A 117 1.91 27.94 4.71
N GLY A 118 0.76 27.27 4.56
CA GLY A 118 0.33 26.15 5.41
C GLY A 118 -0.03 26.60 6.82
N SER A 119 -0.78 25.77 7.55
CA SER A 119 -0.99 26.01 8.97
C SER A 119 0.31 25.75 9.75
N ALA A 120 0.43 26.29 10.97
CA ALA A 120 1.56 25.97 11.85
C ALA A 120 1.68 24.45 12.11
N ALA A 121 0.55 23.73 12.10
CA ALA A 121 0.53 22.28 12.21
C ALA A 121 1.13 21.58 10.99
N ASP A 122 0.84 22.07 9.78
CA ASP A 122 1.41 21.52 8.54
C ASP A 122 2.92 21.77 8.45
N LEU A 123 3.38 22.96 8.85
CA LEU A 123 4.80 23.27 8.91
C LEU A 123 5.53 22.38 9.94
N SER A 124 4.94 22.19 11.12
CA SER A 124 5.48 21.28 12.12
C SER A 124 5.54 19.85 11.59
N LEU A 125 4.52 19.42 10.85
CA LEU A 125 4.47 18.09 10.25
C LEU A 125 5.57 17.93 9.20
N MET A 126 5.76 18.91 8.32
CA MET A 126 6.83 18.90 7.32
C MET A 126 8.22 18.82 7.95
N VAL A 127 8.48 19.59 9.03
CA VAL A 127 9.74 19.51 9.77
C VAL A 127 9.95 18.11 10.36
N GLY A 128 8.91 17.50 10.93
CA GLY A 128 8.98 16.14 11.46
C GLY A 128 9.30 15.10 10.38
N ILE A 129 8.71 15.24 9.20
CA ILE A 129 8.96 14.37 8.03
C ILE A 129 10.39 14.52 7.53
N GLU A 130 10.87 15.76 7.35
CA GLU A 130 12.25 15.99 6.91
C GLU A 130 13.27 15.49 7.93
N PHE A 131 12.97 15.67 9.22
CA PHE A 131 13.86 15.18 10.27
C PHE A 131 14.00 13.66 10.27
N THR A 132 12.89 12.94 10.05
CA THR A 132 12.83 11.46 10.18
C THR A 132 13.07 10.72 8.88
N CYS A 133 12.63 11.25 7.74
CA CYS A 133 12.60 10.59 6.44
C CYS A 133 13.28 11.40 5.33
N GLY A 134 13.89 12.53 5.69
CA GLY A 134 14.69 13.34 4.78
C GLY A 134 15.94 12.62 4.26
N GLU A 135 16.70 13.32 3.44
CA GLU A 135 17.91 12.78 2.82
C GLU A 135 18.95 12.36 3.87
N ASP A 136 19.47 11.14 3.70
CA ASP A 136 20.39 10.49 4.63
C ASP A 136 19.90 10.42 6.08
N ALA A 137 18.58 10.48 6.34
CA ALA A 137 18.07 10.45 7.71
C ALA A 137 18.58 9.22 8.49
N LEU A 138 18.66 8.06 7.84
CA LEU A 138 19.24 6.87 8.45
C LEU A 138 20.67 7.12 8.93
N GLN A 139 21.53 7.77 8.15
CA GLN A 139 22.91 8.08 8.54
C GLN A 139 22.99 9.23 9.55
N LYS A 140 22.19 10.29 9.38
CA LYS A 140 22.26 11.53 10.19
C LYS A 140 21.60 11.37 11.55
N ARG A 141 20.69 10.41 11.71
CA ARG A 141 19.87 10.20 12.91
C ARG A 141 20.24 8.95 13.69
N THR A 142 21.24 8.21 13.23
CA THR A 142 21.77 7.04 13.94
C THR A 142 23.26 7.21 14.16
N GLN A 143 23.78 6.67 15.24
CA GLN A 143 25.19 6.83 15.62
C GLN A 143 26.05 5.65 15.14
N PHE A 144 25.50 4.44 15.15
CA PHE A 144 26.25 3.20 14.98
C PHE A 144 25.93 2.46 13.68
N VAL A 145 24.75 2.69 13.10
CA VAL A 145 24.28 1.95 11.90
C VAL A 145 25.30 1.98 10.77
N THR A 146 25.77 3.17 10.37
CA THR A 146 26.75 3.29 9.27
C THR A 146 28.07 2.61 9.58
N THR A 147 28.56 2.75 10.81
CA THR A 147 29.83 2.13 11.25
C THR A 147 29.74 0.62 11.18
N VAL A 148 28.68 0.05 11.76
CA VAL A 148 28.46 -1.40 11.78
C VAL A 148 28.17 -1.93 10.37
N PHE A 149 27.43 -1.18 9.58
CA PHE A 149 27.18 -1.54 8.19
C PHE A 149 28.49 -1.65 7.39
N ASN A 150 29.38 -0.66 7.49
CA ASN A 150 30.68 -0.70 6.83
C ASN A 150 31.57 -1.83 7.36
N MET A 151 31.51 -2.10 8.66
CA MET A 151 32.24 -3.23 9.26
C MET A 151 31.80 -4.58 8.70
N LEU A 152 30.49 -4.75 8.46
CA LEU A 152 29.91 -6.03 8.01
C LEU A 152 29.93 -6.21 6.49
N TYR A 153 29.79 -5.13 5.73
CA TYR A 153 29.55 -5.16 4.29
C TYR A 153 30.55 -4.34 3.46
N GLY A 154 31.43 -3.56 4.11
CA GLY A 154 32.45 -2.79 3.42
C GLY A 154 33.54 -3.69 2.85
N ASP A 155 33.65 -3.77 1.53
CA ASP A 155 34.84 -4.28 0.87
C ASP A 155 36.02 -3.35 1.18
N GLN A 156 37.15 -3.90 1.65
CA GLN A 156 38.35 -3.11 1.93
C GLN A 156 38.99 -2.46 0.67
N ASN A 157 38.45 -2.73 -0.52
CA ASN A 157 39.00 -2.27 -1.81
C ASN A 157 38.15 -1.19 -2.52
N SER A 158 36.96 -0.84 -2.03
CA SER A 158 36.10 0.16 -2.67
C SER A 158 36.30 1.54 -2.04
N ALA A 159 37.05 2.41 -2.72
CA ALA A 159 37.24 3.82 -2.40
C ALA A 159 35.97 4.68 -2.65
N GLN A 160 34.78 4.13 -2.41
CA GLN A 160 33.52 4.86 -2.49
C GLN A 160 33.06 5.25 -1.08
N PRO A 161 32.59 6.49 -0.88
CA PRO A 161 32.08 6.91 0.42
C PRO A 161 30.90 6.02 0.81
N ALA A 162 30.93 5.52 2.05
CA ALA A 162 29.93 4.63 2.64
C ALA A 162 28.47 5.11 2.46
N SER A 163 28.26 6.43 2.33
CA SER A 163 26.96 7.03 2.03
C SER A 163 26.38 6.56 0.70
N SER A 164 27.20 6.44 -0.34
CA SER A 164 26.76 5.99 -1.67
C SER A 164 26.39 4.51 -1.70
N GLU A 165 27.09 3.67 -0.93
CA GLU A 165 26.85 2.21 -0.88
C GLU A 165 25.60 1.88 -0.05
N ILE A 166 25.39 2.57 1.10
CA ILE A 166 24.17 2.44 1.89
C ILE A 166 22.98 2.97 1.08
N ALA A 167 23.07 4.16 0.49
CA ALA A 167 22.00 4.71 -0.33
C ALA A 167 21.68 3.81 -1.54
N ARG A 168 22.70 3.23 -2.19
CA ARG A 168 22.54 2.29 -3.30
C ARG A 168 21.85 1.01 -2.86
N ARG A 169 22.26 0.39 -1.75
CA ARG A 169 21.60 -0.82 -1.23
C ARG A 169 20.19 -0.53 -0.70
N LEU A 170 19.97 0.66 -0.12
CA LEU A 170 18.65 1.11 0.29
C LEU A 170 17.72 1.30 -0.92
N ALA A 171 18.23 1.88 -2.01
CA ALA A 171 17.53 2.00 -3.27
C ALA A 171 17.23 0.63 -3.90
N GLU A 172 18.17 -0.32 -3.82
CA GLU A 172 17.95 -1.70 -4.27
C GLU A 172 16.83 -2.39 -3.47
N LEU A 173 16.84 -2.26 -2.14
CA LEU A 173 15.78 -2.81 -1.27
C LEU A 173 14.41 -2.16 -1.55
N GLN A 174 14.35 -0.86 -1.82
CA GLN A 174 13.13 -0.17 -2.25
C GLN A 174 12.65 -0.66 -3.62
N PHE A 175 13.57 -0.89 -4.54
CA PHE A 175 13.25 -1.41 -5.85
C PHE A 175 12.72 -2.84 -5.77
N GLU A 176 13.35 -3.73 -5.01
CA GLU A 176 12.88 -5.10 -4.83
C GLU A 176 11.50 -5.16 -4.16
N THR A 177 11.27 -4.36 -3.13
CA THR A 177 9.97 -4.30 -2.45
C THR A 177 8.87 -3.78 -3.37
N THR A 178 9.14 -2.73 -4.15
CA THR A 178 8.21 -2.21 -5.17
C THR A 178 7.90 -3.25 -6.24
N LEU A 179 8.94 -3.90 -6.78
CA LEU A 179 8.81 -4.93 -7.80
C LEU A 179 8.01 -6.14 -7.29
N SER A 180 8.19 -6.52 -6.02
CA SER A 180 7.43 -7.61 -5.40
C SER A 180 5.94 -7.26 -5.26
N ASN A 181 5.62 -6.01 -4.89
CA ASN A 181 4.25 -5.51 -4.79
C ASN A 181 3.56 -5.44 -6.16
N GLU A 182 4.25 -4.91 -7.18
CA GLU A 182 3.72 -4.87 -8.55
C GLU A 182 3.46 -6.27 -9.11
N ARG A 183 4.39 -7.21 -8.89
CA ARG A 183 4.20 -8.62 -9.28
C ARG A 183 2.95 -9.21 -8.64
N ARG A 184 2.72 -8.94 -7.36
CA ARG A 184 1.54 -9.42 -6.64
C ARG A 184 0.25 -8.82 -7.20
N LEU A 185 0.23 -7.52 -7.47
CA LEU A 185 -0.92 -6.84 -8.08
C LEU A 185 -1.25 -7.39 -9.48
N LEU A 186 -0.21 -7.62 -10.30
CA LEU A 186 -0.38 -8.21 -11.64
C LEU A 186 -0.92 -9.63 -11.56
N GLN A 187 -0.40 -10.46 -10.65
CA GLN A 187 -0.92 -11.81 -10.43
C GLN A 187 -2.39 -11.81 -10.01
N ASP A 188 -2.78 -10.90 -9.11
CA ASP A 188 -4.17 -10.75 -8.67
C ASP A 188 -5.08 -10.29 -9.82
N ALA A 189 -4.62 -9.36 -10.65
CA ALA A 189 -5.37 -8.89 -11.83
C ALA A 189 -5.58 -10.02 -12.86
N ILE A 190 -4.54 -10.79 -13.16
CA ILE A 190 -4.62 -11.94 -14.09
C ILE A 190 -5.60 -12.98 -13.55
N ARG A 191 -5.54 -13.29 -12.25
CA ARG A 191 -6.43 -14.26 -11.61
C ARG A 191 -7.90 -13.83 -11.70
N ARG A 192 -8.20 -12.55 -11.45
CA ARG A 192 -9.55 -12.00 -11.59
C ARG A 192 -10.05 -12.08 -13.03
N GLN A 193 -9.21 -11.67 -13.99
CA GLN A 193 -9.57 -11.73 -15.41
C GLN A 193 -9.87 -13.16 -15.89
N GLN A 194 -9.11 -14.15 -15.42
CA GLN A 194 -9.38 -15.56 -15.73
C GLN A 194 -10.71 -16.03 -15.14
N SER A 195 -11.00 -15.69 -13.89
CA SER A 195 -12.28 -16.01 -13.24
C SER A 195 -13.46 -15.39 -13.98
N ASP A 196 -13.35 -14.12 -14.39
CA ASP A 196 -14.42 -13.41 -15.10
C ASP A 196 -14.67 -14.02 -16.48
N ARG A 197 -13.61 -14.44 -17.19
CA ARG A 197 -13.73 -15.13 -18.48
C ARG A 197 -14.45 -16.47 -18.33
N LEU A 198 -14.15 -17.25 -17.29
CA LEU A 198 -14.83 -18.52 -17.04
C LEU A 198 -16.33 -18.32 -16.78
N LEU A 199 -16.68 -17.36 -15.91
CA LEU A 199 -18.08 -17.03 -15.62
C LEU A 199 -18.84 -16.46 -16.83
N GLN A 200 -18.17 -15.72 -17.71
CA GLN A 200 -18.78 -15.28 -18.98
C GLN A 200 -19.03 -16.45 -19.92
N ASN A 201 -18.09 -17.38 -20.00
CA ASN A 201 -18.19 -18.56 -20.85
C ASN A 201 -19.30 -19.51 -20.40
N GLU A 202 -19.41 -19.79 -19.10
CA GLU A 202 -20.52 -20.57 -18.52
C GLU A 202 -21.87 -19.94 -18.84
N ARG A 203 -22.01 -18.62 -18.67
CA ARG A 203 -23.26 -17.90 -19.02
C ARG A 203 -23.61 -17.99 -20.50
N GLN A 204 -22.62 -18.02 -21.39
CA GLN A 204 -22.85 -18.20 -22.82
C GLN A 204 -23.33 -19.62 -23.13
N PHE A 205 -22.73 -20.62 -22.49
CA PHE A 205 -23.16 -22.02 -22.64
C PHE A 205 -24.58 -22.22 -22.13
N ASP A 206 -24.93 -21.71 -20.95
CA ASP A 206 -26.29 -21.76 -20.39
C ASP A 206 -27.32 -21.10 -21.31
N ALA A 207 -26.96 -19.96 -21.93
CA ALA A 207 -27.84 -19.26 -22.84
C ALA A 207 -28.10 -20.07 -24.13
N LEU A 208 -27.04 -20.69 -24.67
CA LEU A 208 -27.16 -21.58 -25.83
C LEU A 208 -27.99 -22.82 -25.53
N GLU A 209 -27.78 -23.46 -24.38
CA GLU A 209 -28.53 -24.64 -23.97
C GLU A 209 -30.03 -24.33 -23.82
N LYS A 210 -30.37 -23.20 -23.17
CA LYS A 210 -31.76 -22.73 -23.06
C LYS A 210 -32.40 -22.51 -24.42
N GLU A 211 -31.66 -21.94 -25.38
CA GLU A 211 -32.18 -21.72 -26.73
C GLU A 211 -32.39 -23.04 -27.49
N ILE A 212 -31.48 -24.00 -27.35
CA ILE A 212 -31.63 -25.34 -27.93
C ILE A 212 -32.88 -26.04 -27.38
N ILE A 213 -33.07 -26.02 -26.05
CA ILE A 213 -34.25 -26.61 -25.40
C ILE A 213 -35.53 -25.93 -25.91
N ARG A 214 -35.53 -24.60 -26.04
CA ARG A 214 -36.67 -23.85 -26.57
C ARG A 214 -37.05 -24.32 -27.99
N GLN A 215 -36.07 -24.53 -28.85
CA GLN A 215 -36.33 -25.01 -30.22
C GLN A 215 -36.84 -26.44 -30.26
N GLN A 216 -36.42 -27.31 -29.34
CA GLN A 216 -36.92 -28.69 -29.25
C GLN A 216 -38.37 -28.79 -28.77
N ILE A 217 -38.84 -27.85 -27.92
CA ILE A 217 -40.23 -27.84 -27.43
C ILE A 217 -41.22 -27.31 -28.49
N LEU A 218 -40.74 -26.46 -29.40
CA LEU A 218 -41.56 -25.81 -30.43
C LEU A 218 -41.69 -26.65 -31.73
N ASN A 219 -40.94 -27.75 -31.82
CA ASN A 219 -41.03 -28.77 -32.87
C ASN A 219 -41.80 -29.99 -32.37
#